data_AF-A0A2D2ME71-F1
#
_entry.id   AF-A0A2D2ME71-F1
#
_cell.length_a   1.000
_cell.length_b   1.000
_cell.length_c   1.000
_cell.angle_alpha   90.00
_cell.angle_beta   90.00
_cell.angle_gamma   90.00
#
_symmetry.space_group_name_H-M   'P 1'
#
loop_
_entity.id
_entity.type
_entity.pdbx_description
1 polymer ?
#
loop_
_entity_poly.entity_id
_entity_poly.type
_entity_poly.pdbx_seq_one_letter_code
_entity_poly.pdbx_strand_id
1 'polypeptide(L)' 'MGNVTSDVLSFEDLQRITGYQRRSDVERTLLEQGIRMFRGKAGPWTTIDLINRAGGVAPGRQDRYNADIL' A
#
# COMPACT_ATOMS: atom_id res chain seq x y z
N MET A 1 20.41 -2.42 11.41
CA MET A 1 19.62 -1.22 11.09
C MET A 1 18.31 -1.71 10.50
N GLY A 2 17.20 -1.60 11.23
CA GLY A 2 15.91 -1.96 10.66
C GLY A 2 15.62 -1.00 9.51
N ASN A 3 15.46 -1.51 8.30
CA ASN A 3 14.87 -0.71 7.24
C ASN A 3 13.52 -0.25 7.78
N VAL A 4 13.37 1.06 7.99
CA VAL A 4 12.04 1.65 8.05
C VAL A 4 11.51 1.46 6.64
N THR A 5 10.87 0.32 6.38
CA THR A 5 10.08 0.10 5.19
C THR A 5 9.08 1.24 5.21
N SER A 6 9.31 2.27 4.39
CA SER A 6 8.32 3.31 4.20
C SER A 6 7.07 2.59 3.74
N ASP A 7 6.04 2.63 4.57
CA ASP A 7 4.73 2.02 4.26
C ASP A 7 4.07 2.69 3.05
N VAL A 8 4.71 3.70 2.46
CA VAL A 8 4.28 4.44 1.28
C VAL A 8 4.98 3.91 0.04
N LEU A 9 4.20 3.59 -1.00
CA LEU A 9 4.69 3.29 -2.34
C LEU A 9 4.55 4.51 -3.23
N SER A 10 5.67 4.94 -3.80
CA SER A 10 5.73 6.06 -4.73
C SER A 10 5.21 5.67 -6.12
N PHE A 11 5.04 6.65 -7.01
CA PHE A 11 4.65 6.37 -8.39
C PHE A 11 5.64 5.43 -9.09
N GLU A 12 6.94 5.60 -8.84
CA GLU A 12 7.97 4.75 -9.44
C GLU A 12 7.85 3.29 -8.96
N ASP A 13 7.59 3.07 -7.68
CA ASP A 13 7.36 1.73 -7.14
C ASP A 13 6.13 1.09 -7.79
N LEU A 14 5.04 1.86 -7.93
CA LEU A 14 3.81 1.42 -8.58
C LEU A 14 4.02 1.07 -10.06
N GLN A 15 4.84 1.82 -10.79
CA GLN A 15 5.22 1.47 -12.16
C GLN A 15 5.98 0.15 -12.23
N ARG A 16 6.94 -0.09 -11.32
CA ARG A 16 7.70 -1.35 -11.28
C ARG A 16 6.82 -2.55 -10.92
N ILE A 17 5.88 -2.38 -9.99
CA ILE A 17 4.97 -3.45 -9.55
C ILE A 17 3.94 -3.79 -10.64
N THR A 18 3.35 -2.78 -11.28
CA THR A 18 2.29 -2.99 -12.27
C THR A 18 2.82 -3.26 -13.68
N GLY A 19 4.07 -2.89 -13.96
CA GLY A 19 4.67 -2.94 -15.30
C GLY A 19 4.24 -1.79 -16.22
N TYR A 20 3.32 -0.93 -15.80
CA TYR A 20 2.84 0.20 -16.60
C TYR A 20 3.70 1.44 -16.40
N GLN A 21 3.97 2.15 -17.50
CA GLN A 21 4.73 3.41 -17.47
C GLN A 21 3.82 4.63 -17.39
N ARG A 22 2.66 4.59 -18.04
CA ARG A 22 1.75 5.76 -18.08
C ARG A 22 0.99 5.87 -16.77
N ARG A 23 0.91 7.09 -16.26
CA ARG A 23 0.16 7.42 -15.05
C ARG A 23 -1.30 6.94 -15.12
N SER A 24 -1.97 7.14 -16.24
CA SER A 24 -3.37 6.72 -16.43
C SER A 24 -3.56 5.22 -16.26
N ASP A 25 -2.61 4.43 -16.74
CA ASP A 25 -2.71 2.97 -16.77
C ASP A 25 -2.43 2.41 -15.37
N VAL A 26 -1.48 2.99 -14.66
CA VAL A 26 -1.23 2.72 -13.23
C VAL A 26 -2.46 3.08 -12.40
N GLU A 27 -2.98 4.31 -12.53
CA GLU A 27 -4.17 4.76 -11.79
C GLU A 27 -5.38 3.86 -12.05
N ARG A 28 -5.63 3.50 -13.32
CA ARG A 28 -6.72 2.60 -13.71
C ARG A 28 -6.57 1.21 -13.07
N THR A 29 -5.38 0.63 -13.16
CA THR A 29 -5.10 -0.71 -12.61
C THR A 29 -5.33 -0.76 -11.10
N LEU A 30 -4.84 0.25 -10.36
CA LEU A 30 -5.04 0.32 -8.92
C LEU A 30 -6.53 0.40 -8.56
N LEU A 31 -7.30 1.21 -9.29
CA LEU A 31 -8.75 1.32 -9.09
C LEU A 31 -9.49 0.01 -9.42
N GLU A 32 -9.14 -0.65 -10.51
CA GLU A 32 -9.71 -1.95 -10.91
C GLU A 32 -9.41 -3.05 -9.86
N GLN A 33 -8.27 -2.96 -9.17
CA GLN A 33 -7.89 -3.84 -8.07
C GLN A 33 -8.48 -3.44 -6.71
N GLY A 34 -9.27 -2.36 -6.64
CA GLY A 34 -9.85 -1.86 -5.39
C GLY A 34 -8.84 -1.19 -4.45
N ILE A 35 -7.64 -0.87 -4.94
CA ILE A 35 -6.60 -0.19 -4.17
C ILE A 35 -6.90 1.30 -4.13
N ARG A 36 -7.03 1.86 -2.93
CA ARG A 36 -7.10 3.31 -2.76
C ARG A 36 -5.73 3.93 -3.00
N MET A 37 -5.71 5.07 -3.69
CA MET A 37 -4.50 5.84 -3.97
C MET A 37 -4.75 7.32 -3.78
N PHE A 38 -3.67 8.06 -3.53
CA PHE A 38 -3.66 9.51 -3.44
C PHE A 38 -2.89 10.10 -4.62
N ARG A 39 -3.18 11.35 -4.97
CA ARG A 39 -2.52 12.06 -6.07
C ARG A 39 -1.59 13.12 -5.49
N GLY A 40 -0.34 13.13 -5.92
CA GLY A 40 0.65 14.15 -5.58
C GLY A 40 1.34 14.72 -6.80
N LYS A 41 2.23 15.71 -6.57
CA LYS A 41 3.04 16.33 -7.64
C LYS A 41 3.93 15.32 -8.37
N ALA A 42 4.39 14.28 -7.66
CA ALA A 42 5.23 13.22 -8.21
C ALA A 42 4.43 12.05 -8.84
N GLY A 43 3.10 12.14 -8.91
CA GLY A 43 2.23 11.07 -9.39
C GLY A 43 1.38 10.43 -8.30
N PRO A 44 0.64 9.35 -8.62
CA PRO A 44 -0.12 8.60 -7.63
C PRO A 44 0.81 7.91 -6.64
N TRP A 45 0.36 7.79 -5.40
CA TRP A 45 1.03 7.03 -4.36
C TRP A 45 -0.01 6.34 -3.49
N THR A 46 0.37 5.24 -2.84
CA THR A 46 -0.49 4.51 -1.91
C THR A 46 0.33 4.01 -0.74
N THR A 47 -0.28 3.22 0.15
CA THR A 47 0.42 2.54 1.23
C THR A 47 0.27 1.02 1.15
N ILE A 48 1.22 0.30 1.74
CA ILE A 48 1.18 -1.17 1.86
C ILE A 48 -0.11 -1.61 2.59
N ASP A 49 -0.53 -0.88 3.63
CA ASP A 49 -1.79 -1.14 4.34
C ASP A 49 -3.03 -1.02 3.42
N LEU A 50 -3.07 -0.02 2.52
CA LEU A 50 -4.18 0.11 1.56
C LEU A 50 -4.20 -1.00 0.52
N ILE A 51 -3.02 -1.46 0.07
CA ILE A 51 -2.90 -2.64 -0.80
C ILE A 51 -3.35 -3.91 -0.08
N ASN A 52 -2.87 -4.12 1.15
CA ASN A 52 -3.25 -5.28 1.97
C ASN A 52 -4.76 -5.33 2.17
N ARG A 53 -5.39 -4.20 2.49
CA ARG A 53 -6.86 -4.11 2.62
C ARG A 53 -7.59 -4.45 1.33
N ALA A 54 -7.09 -4.00 0.17
CA ALA A 54 -7.67 -4.35 -1.13
C ALA A 54 -7.51 -5.86 -1.44
N GLY A 55 -6.39 -6.46 -1.01
CA GLY A 55 -6.14 -7.89 -1.07
C GLY A 55 -6.89 -8.73 -0.02
N GLY A 56 -7.75 -8.11 0.81
CA GLY A 56 -8.51 -8.80 1.86
C GLY A 56 -7.65 -9.20 3.08
N VAL A 57 -6.41 -8.74 3.16
CA VAL A 57 -5.54 -8.94 4.32
C VAL A 57 -5.91 -7.89 5.37
N ALA A 58 -6.59 -8.34 6.43
CA ALA A 58 -6.78 -7.50 7.60
C ALA A 58 -5.40 -7.23 8.25
N PRO A 59 -5.11 -6.01 8.70
CA PRO A 59 -3.95 -5.79 9.56
C PRO A 59 -4.13 -6.77 10.72
N GLY A 60 -3.18 -7.70 10.86
CA GLY A 60 -3.22 -8.71 11.90
C GLY A 60 -3.56 -7.99 13.19
N ARG A 61 -4.69 -8.34 13.80
CA ARG A 61 -5.04 -7.92 15.14
C ARG A 61 -3.76 -8.15 15.94
N GLN A 62 -3.05 -7.08 16.27
CA GLN A 62 -2.12 -7.13 17.35
C GLN A 62 -3.03 -7.37 18.55
N ASP A 63 -3.32 -8.64 18.81
CA ASP A 63 -3.71 -9.10 20.12
C ASP A 63 -2.55 -8.62 20.98
N ARG A 64 -2.70 -7.41 21.50
CA ARG A 64 -1.97 -6.96 22.65
C ARG A 64 -2.34 -8.01 23.68
N TYR A 65 -1.52 -9.05 23.78
CA TYR A 65 -1.50 -9.91 24.94
C TYR A 65 -1.36 -8.92 26.09
N ASN A 66 -2.49 -8.59 26.71
CA ASN A 66 -2.50 -7.91 27.99
C ASN A 66 -1.72 -8.85 28.88
N ALA A 67 -0.52 -8.43 29.26
CA ALA A 67 0.28 -9.09 30.27
C ALA A 67 -0.34 -8.87 31.67
N ASP A 68 -1.66 -9.03 31.77
CA ASP A 68 -2.34 -9.41 33.01
C ASP A 68 -2.30 -10.94 33.06
N ILE A 69 -1.08 -11.48 33.22
CA ILE A 69 -0.91 -12.81 33.78
C ILE A 69 -0.79 -12.62 35.29
N LEU A 70 -1.79 -13.19 35.96
CA LEU A 70 -2.07 -13.33 37.39
C LEU A 70 -0.87 -13.32 38.34
#